data_AF-A0A1G2YRU8-F1
#
_entry.id   AF-A0A1G2YRU8-F1
#
_cell.length_a   1.000
_cell.length_b   1.000
_cell.length_c   1.000
_cell.angle_alpha   90.00
_cell.angle_beta   90.00
_cell.angle_gamma   90.00
#
_symmetry.space_group_name_H-M   'P 1'
#
loop_
_entity.id
_entity.type
_entity.pdbx_description
1 polymer ?
#
loop_
_entity_poly.entity_id
_entity_poly.type
_entity_poly.pdbx_seq_one_letter_code
_entity_poly.pdbx_strand_id
1 'polypeptide(L)' 'MVFSAKYWDYLKKCWHLTPREIQIAKLVCMGLDNSRIGKKTGISYNTVRAHLVNIFRKMGVKGKAGLILGFIEAIQKTKF' A
#
# COMPACT_ATOMS: atom_id res chain seq x y z
N MET A 1 7.70 -9.33 -8.91
CA MET A 1 6.86 -8.68 -7.87
C MET A 1 5.71 -7.99 -8.60
N VAL A 2 4.50 -7.92 -8.03
CA VAL A 2 3.24 -7.53 -8.73
C VAL A 2 3.35 -6.20 -9.49
N PHE A 3 4.19 -5.27 -9.04
CA PHE A 3 4.46 -3.99 -9.71
C PHE A 3 5.97 -3.72 -9.84
N SER A 4 6.41 -3.15 -10.97
CA SER A 4 7.77 -2.64 -11.20
C SER A 4 8.10 -1.44 -10.31
N ALA A 5 9.39 -1.09 -10.19
CA ALA A 5 9.84 0.06 -9.38
C ALA A 5 9.18 1.38 -9.80
N LYS A 6 9.03 1.61 -11.11
CA LYS A 6 8.40 2.80 -11.68
C LYS A 6 6.95 2.99 -11.22
N TYR A 7 6.18 1.90 -11.10
CA TYR A 7 4.81 2.00 -10.62
C TYR A 7 4.73 2.43 -9.16
N TRP A 8 5.65 2.00 -8.31
CA TRP A 8 5.64 2.42 -6.90
C TRP A 8 5.87 3.92 -6.74
N ASP A 9 6.74 4.52 -7.54
CA ASP A 9 6.93 5.97 -7.53
C ASP A 9 5.71 6.72 -8.04
N TYR A 10 5.04 6.19 -9.07
CA TYR A 10 3.78 6.75 -9.56
C TYR A 10 2.67 6.67 -8.51
N LEU A 11 2.38 5.48 -7.96
CA LEU A 11 1.36 5.27 -6.93
C LEU A 11 1.64 6.13 -5.69
N LYS A 12 2.91 6.26 -5.30
CA LYS A 12 3.32 7.15 -4.21
C LYS A 12 2.89 8.60 -4.45
N LYS A 13 3.07 9.09 -5.67
CA LYS A 13 2.69 10.46 -6.07
C LYS A 13 1.18 10.63 -6.13
N CYS A 14 0.43 9.66 -6.69
CA CYS A 14 -1.03 9.74 -6.84
C CYS A 14 -1.78 10.00 -5.53
N TRP A 15 -1.32 9.42 -4.42
CA TRP A 15 -2.00 9.55 -3.12
C TRP A 15 -1.12 10.13 -2.02
N HIS A 16 0.00 10.78 -2.37
CA HIS A 16 0.95 11.35 -1.41
C HIS A 16 1.31 10.38 -0.26
N LEU A 17 1.59 9.13 -0.63
CA LEU A 17 1.98 8.11 0.33
C LEU A 17 3.42 8.37 0.82
N THR A 18 3.62 8.22 2.11
CA THR A 18 4.96 8.29 2.71
C THR A 18 5.78 7.05 2.33
N PRO A 19 7.12 7.09 2.45
CA PRO A 19 7.95 5.90 2.22
C PRO A 19 7.53 4.70 3.07
N ARG A 20 7.13 4.94 4.33
CA ARG A 20 6.67 3.89 5.24
C ARG A 20 5.33 3.30 4.80
N GLU A 21 4.40 4.15 4.37
CA GLU A 21 3.11 3.68 3.83
C GLU A 21 3.28 2.84 2.56
N ILE A 22 4.17 3.24 1.65
CA ILE A 22 4.51 2.43 0.47
C ILE A 22 5.13 1.08 0.86
N GLN A 23 6.01 1.05 1.87
CA GLN A 23 6.58 -0.21 2.37
C GLN A 23 5.48 -1.14 2.90
N ILE A 24 4.52 -0.61 3.66
CA ILE A 24 3.39 -1.40 4.19
C ILE A 24 2.47 -1.88 3.05
N ALA A 25 2.13 -0.99 2.11
CA ALA A 25 1.27 -1.32 0.97
C ALA A 25 1.89 -2.39 0.07
N LYS A 26 3.21 -2.35 -0.17
CA LYS A 26 3.97 -3.41 -0.85
C LYS A 26 3.73 -4.77 -0.21
N LEU A 27 3.84 -4.86 1.11
CA LEU A 27 3.67 -6.12 1.84
C LEU A 27 2.21 -6.61 1.82
N VAL A 28 1.24 -5.69 1.82
CA VAL A 28 -0.18 -6.04 1.58
C VAL A 28 -0.37 -6.65 0.19
N CYS A 29 0.21 -6.05 -0.86
CA CYS A 29 0.14 -6.58 -2.22
C CYS A 29 0.90 -7.91 -2.39
N MET A 30 1.80 -8.26 -1.48
CA MET A 30 2.45 -9.57 -1.40
C MET A 30 1.61 -10.60 -0.62
N GLY A 31 0.41 -10.25 -0.15
CA GLY A 31 -0.51 -11.14 0.56
C GLY A 31 -0.22 -11.30 2.05
N LEU A 32 0.59 -10.44 2.66
CA LEU A 32 0.87 -10.54 4.10
C LEU A 32 -0.29 -9.98 4.94
N ASP A 33 -0.58 -10.68 6.03
CA ASP A 33 -1.43 -10.16 7.10
C ASP A 33 -0.68 -9.14 7.98
N ASN A 34 -1.42 -8.44 8.84
CA ASN A 34 -0.84 -7.35 9.65
C ASN A 34 0.19 -7.85 10.68
N SER A 35 0.08 -9.09 11.14
CA SER A 35 1.03 -9.70 12.08
C SER A 35 2.37 -9.95 11.39
N ARG A 36 2.33 -10.57 10.20
CA ARG A 36 3.51 -10.80 9.36
C ARG A 36 4.16 -9.49 8.90
N ILE A 37 3.35 -8.49 8.55
CA ILE A 37 3.84 -7.14 8.22
C ILE A 37 4.58 -6.55 9.42
N GLY A 38 4.01 -6.62 10.63
CA GLY A 38 4.63 -6.09 11.84
C GLY A 38 5.97 -6.74 12.12
N LYS A 39 6.03 -8.08 12.08
CA LYS A 39 7.29 -8.85 12.21
C LYS A 39 8.33 -8.42 11.18
N LYS A 40 7.94 -8.27 9.91
CA LYS A 40 8.86 -7.93 8.82
C LYS A 40 9.35 -6.48 8.84
N THR A 41 8.60 -5.57 9.49
CA THR A 41 8.90 -4.14 9.52
C THR A 41 9.36 -3.64 10.89
N GLY A 42 9.44 -4.53 11.89
CA GLY A 42 9.90 -4.23 13.25
C GLY A 42 8.93 -3.35 14.05
N ILE A 43 7.63 -3.34 13.72
CA ILE A 43 6.62 -2.52 14.42
C ILE A 43 5.44 -3.37 14.88
N SER A 44 4.69 -2.83 15.84
CA SER A 44 3.52 -3.53 16.39
C SER A 44 2.40 -3.71 15.36
N TYR A 45 1.59 -4.74 15.58
CA TYR A 45 0.34 -4.97 14.82
C TYR A 45 -0.57 -3.71 14.79
N ASN A 46 -0.68 -3.00 15.91
CA ASN A 46 -1.49 -1.79 16.01
C ASN A 46 -0.89 -0.64 15.19
N THR A 47 0.43 -0.50 15.15
CA THR A 47 1.11 0.48 14.30
C THR A 47 0.89 0.15 12.82
N VAL A 48 0.92 -1.12 12.43
CA VAL A 48 0.55 -1.53 11.06
C VAL A 48 -0.89 -1.15 10.74
N ARG A 49 -1.84 -1.39 11.66
CA ARG A 49 -3.23 -0.96 11.48
C ARG A 49 -3.35 0.54 11.30
N ALA A 50 -2.64 1.35 12.10
CA ALA A 50 -2.64 2.80 11.98
C ALA A 50 -2.13 3.26 10.59
N HIS A 51 -1.02 2.67 10.11
CA HIS A 51 -0.55 2.93 8.74
C HIS A 51 -1.59 2.57 7.69
N LEU A 52 -2.25 1.41 7.81
CA LEU A 52 -3.29 0.99 6.86
C LEU A 52 -4.49 1.94 6.85
N VAL A 53 -4.96 2.38 8.02
CA VAL A 53 -6.04 3.38 8.11
C VAL A 53 -5.65 4.68 7.41
N ASN A 54 -4.43 5.16 7.60
CA ASN A 54 -3.93 6.36 6.92
C ASN A 54 -3.86 6.16 5.40
N ILE A 55 -3.38 5.00 4.92
CA ILE A 55 -3.35 4.67 3.49
C ILE A 55 -4.77 4.67 2.93
N PHE A 56 -5.70 3.98 3.59
CA PHE A 56 -7.10 3.89 3.14
C PHE A 56 -7.75 5.26 3.05
N ARG A 57 -7.52 6.12 4.05
CA ARG A 57 -8.00 7.52 4.05
C ARG A 57 -7.41 8.31 2.88
N LYS A 58 -6.10 8.24 2.64
CA LYS A 58 -5.44 8.94 1.52
C LYS A 58 -5.93 8.46 0.16
N MET A 59 -6.24 7.18 0.05
CA MET A 59 -6.74 6.57 -1.18
C MET A 59 -8.25 6.72 -1.38
N GLY A 60 -9.00 7.10 -0.34
CA GLY A 60 -10.47 7.15 -0.39
C GLY A 60 -11.12 5.77 -0.50
N VAL A 61 -10.46 4.71 -0.01
CA VAL A 61 -10.91 3.31 -0.18
C VAL A 61 -11.24 2.64 1.15
N LYS A 62 -11.95 1.51 1.08
CA LYS A 62 -12.26 0.68 2.24
C LYS A 62 -11.41 -0.58 2.24
N GLY A 63 -10.54 -0.70 3.23
CA GLY A 63 -9.79 -1.93 3.50
C GLY A 63 -8.76 -2.31 2.43
N LYS A 64 -8.17 -3.50 2.59
CA LYS A 64 -7.08 -4.00 1.75
C LYS A 64 -7.51 -4.25 0.30
N ALA A 65 -8.73 -4.75 0.10
CA ALA A 65 -9.26 -5.00 -1.25
C ALA A 65 -9.37 -3.71 -2.06
N GLY A 66 -9.91 -2.64 -1.45
CA GLY A 66 -9.99 -1.33 -2.09
C GLY A 66 -8.61 -0.73 -2.40
N LEU A 67 -7.62 -0.91 -1.50
CA LEU A 67 -6.24 -0.52 -1.76
C LEU A 67 -5.68 -1.22 -3.01
N ILE A 68 -5.85 -2.54 -3.10
CA ILE A 68 -5.32 -3.34 -4.20
C ILE A 68 -5.98 -2.95 -5.53
N LEU A 69 -7.32 -2.85 -5.55
CA LEU A 69 -8.07 -2.44 -6.74
C LEU A 69 -7.68 -1.04 -7.19
N GLY A 70 -7.61 -0.07 -6.26
CA GLY A 70 -7.21 1.30 -6.59
C GLY A 70 -5.82 1.39 -7.22
N PHE A 71 -4.86 0.58 -6.76
CA PHE A 71 -3.54 0.51 -7.38
C PHE A 71 -3.59 -0.06 -8.81
N ILE A 72 -4.36 -1.13 -9.03
CA ILE A 72 -4.52 -1.74 -10.35
C ILE A 72 -5.16 -0.74 -11.32
N GLU A 73 -6.24 -0.08 -10.91
CA GLU A 73 -6.94 0.92 -11.73
C GLU A 73 -6.04 2.11 -12.09
N ALA A 74 -5.27 2.61 -11.13
CA ALA A 74 -4.36 3.72 -11.39
C ALA A 74 -3.28 3.33 -12.40
N ILE A 75 -2.68 2.14 -12.26
CA ILE A 75 -1.65 1.64 -13.20
C ILE A 75 -2.23 1.44 -14.60
N GLN A 76 -3.45 0.92 -14.72
CA GLN A 76 -4.12 0.76 -16.01
C GLN A 76 -4.38 2.08 -16.72
N LYS A 77 -4.59 3.18 -15.97
CA LYS A 77 -4.76 4.53 -16.53
C LYS A 77 -3.44 5.20 -16.94
N THR A 78 -2.32 4.78 -16.36
CA THR A 78 -1.02 5.43 -16.62
C THR A 78 -0.26 4.90 -17.81
N LYS A 79 -0.72 3.79 -18.45
CA LYS A 79 0.00 2.99 -19.46
C LYS A 79 1.19 3.74 -20.09
N PHE A 80 2.34 3.55 -19.45
CA PHE A 80 3.65 3.91 -19.98
C PHE A 80 4.05 2.92 -21.06
#